data_AF-A0A835SC85-F1
#
_entry.id   AF-A0A835SC85-F1
#
_cell.length_a   1.000
_cell.length_b   1.000
_cell.length_c   1.000
_cell.angle_alpha   90.00
_cell.angle_beta   90.00
_cell.angle_gamma   90.00
#
_symmetry.space_group_name_H-M   'P 1'
#
loop_
_entity.id
_entity.type
_entity.pdbx_description
1 polymer ?
#
loop_
_entity_poly.entity_id
_entity_poly.type
_entity_poly.pdbx_seq_one_letter_code
_entity_poly.pdbx_strand_id
1 'polypeptide(L)'
;MQALRFCPQSLLWSGQQGSGRVLRPQVVCCDAARPSVGSQSGSQPPPPAPSSAPSPVPASGAPPVRAATDWAARGRQRTRVEVVAAGVRHGLKAPALEAALDDFEALLPQLAVNLEQMRASDWARVVVDPELPSKLVLIKVAFPALNLEELLTRHPRPLLWSRQTLEQNISEVSKVLHQLPRPEVVLTALPEILDPRQCFSVVATLRKWFPKRDPLEVLQSDPDVVRRAERVDVPLEPVFFDAASQTWTAAGYSREKQEEWQVYIEKEIYKRKPQPIDKQTSVVVGAGGAGGLGGKEAAAAGVGSATGFAAPPEAAVAVEAAAEAARLGLGLGRGAGAGGGPVGQP
;
A
#
# COMPACT_ATOMS: atom_id res chain seq x y z
N MET A 1 13.20 24.74 41.10
CA MET A 1 12.98 23.30 41.38
C MET A 1 11.48 23.08 41.55
N GLN A 2 10.77 22.77 40.47
CA GLN A 2 9.33 22.48 40.48
C GLN A 2 9.14 20.98 40.28
N ALA A 3 8.55 20.33 41.28
CA ALA A 3 8.23 18.91 41.26
C ALA A 3 6.86 18.71 40.59
N LEU A 4 6.84 18.11 39.40
CA LEU A 4 5.62 17.63 38.78
C LEU A 4 5.30 16.23 39.31
N ARG A 5 4.15 16.13 39.97
CA ARG A 5 3.56 14.89 40.48
C ARG A 5 2.98 14.09 39.30
N PHE A 6 3.52 12.90 39.08
CA PHE A 6 2.93 11.87 38.22
C PHE A 6 1.80 11.17 38.99
N CYS A 7 0.62 11.07 38.37
CA CYS A 7 -0.54 10.35 38.88
C CYS A 7 -0.84 9.20 37.89
N PRO A 8 -0.76 7.91 38.28
CA PRO A 8 -1.09 6.82 37.38
C PRO A 8 -2.57 6.45 37.54
N GLN A 9 -3.39 6.75 36.52
CA GLN A 9 -4.73 6.17 36.42
C GLN A 9 -4.60 4.70 36.00
N SER A 10 -4.82 3.82 36.97
CA SER A 10 -5.08 2.41 36.74
C SER A 10 -6.55 2.24 36.33
N LEU A 11 -6.80 1.89 35.07
CA LEU A 11 -8.13 1.44 34.63
C LEU A 11 -8.21 -0.07 34.86
N LEU A 12 -8.84 -0.43 35.98
CA LEU A 12 -9.39 -1.74 36.25
C LEU A 12 -10.56 -1.99 35.27
N TRP A 13 -10.40 -2.89 34.31
CA TRP A 13 -11.54 -3.39 33.55
C TRP A 13 -12.08 -4.65 34.24
N SER A 14 -13.18 -4.46 34.95
CA SER A 14 -14.00 -5.53 35.53
C SER A 14 -14.65 -6.34 34.41
N GLY A 15 -14.33 -7.63 34.35
CA GLY A 15 -14.97 -8.60 33.45
C GLY A 15 -16.37 -8.95 33.92
N GLN A 16 -17.37 -8.67 33.08
CA GLN A 16 -18.75 -9.10 33.29
C GLN A 16 -19.06 -10.27 32.37
N GLN A 17 -19.17 -11.46 32.97
CA GLN A 17 -19.61 -12.69 32.30
C GLN A 17 -21.10 -12.60 31.98
N GLY A 18 -21.45 -12.68 30.70
CA GLY A 18 -22.80 -12.89 30.21
C GLY A 18 -22.89 -14.21 29.46
N SER A 19 -23.39 -15.26 30.12
CA SER A 19 -23.75 -16.54 29.49
C SER A 19 -24.96 -16.34 28.57
N GLY A 20 -24.72 -16.24 27.27
CA GLY A 20 -25.75 -16.32 26.23
C GLY A 20 -25.67 -17.68 25.52
N ARG A 21 -26.68 -18.53 25.74
CA ARG A 21 -26.87 -19.79 25.01
C ARG A 21 -27.00 -19.52 23.51
N VAL A 22 -26.05 -20.01 22.72
CA VAL A 22 -26.17 -20.05 21.25
C VAL A 22 -26.82 -21.39 20.86
N LEU A 23 -28.04 -21.29 20.32
CA LEU A 23 -28.70 -22.38 19.61
C LEU A 23 -27.92 -22.66 18.32
N ARG A 24 -27.40 -23.88 18.21
CA ARG A 24 -26.76 -24.43 17.00
C ARG A 24 -27.77 -24.52 15.85
N PRO A 25 -27.48 -23.98 14.66
CA PRO A 25 -28.11 -24.44 13.44
C PRO A 25 -27.46 -25.76 13.00
N GLN A 26 -28.31 -26.77 12.82
CA GLN A 26 -27.98 -28.05 12.18
C GLN A 26 -27.47 -27.79 10.76
N VAL A 27 -26.21 -28.16 10.49
CA VAL A 27 -25.67 -28.21 9.13
C VAL A 27 -26.20 -29.49 8.50
N VAL A 28 -27.09 -29.32 7.52
CA VAL A 28 -27.51 -30.39 6.61
C VAL A 28 -26.34 -30.68 5.66
N CYS A 29 -25.71 -31.84 5.83
CA CYS A 29 -24.72 -32.37 4.92
C CYS A 29 -25.41 -32.78 3.61
N CYS A 30 -25.17 -32.04 2.53
CA CYS A 30 -25.43 -32.54 1.19
C CYS A 30 -24.19 -33.30 0.72
N ASP A 31 -24.32 -34.62 0.74
CA ASP A 31 -23.42 -35.62 0.21
C ASP A 31 -23.32 -35.44 -1.33
N ALA A 32 -22.21 -34.87 -1.80
CA ALA A 32 -21.92 -34.81 -3.23
C ALA A 32 -21.08 -36.03 -3.62
N ALA A 33 -21.76 -36.96 -4.29
CA ALA A 33 -21.24 -38.18 -4.85
C ALA A 33 -19.89 -38.01 -5.55
N ARG A 34 -18.88 -38.73 -5.05
CA ARG A 34 -17.62 -39.02 -5.75
C ARG A 34 -17.91 -39.93 -6.95
N PRO A 35 -17.57 -39.55 -8.19
CA PRO A 35 -17.43 -40.53 -9.27
C PRO A 35 -16.15 -41.34 -9.04
N SER A 36 -16.36 -42.56 -8.56
CA SER A 36 -15.42 -43.67 -8.65
C SER A 36 -15.28 -44.07 -10.11
N VAL A 37 -14.17 -43.69 -10.75
CA VAL A 37 -13.74 -44.29 -12.02
C VAL A 37 -12.32 -44.81 -11.81
N GLY A 38 -12.25 -46.12 -11.62
CA GLY A 38 -11.00 -46.85 -11.70
C GLY A 38 -10.48 -46.88 -13.13
N SER A 39 -9.16 -46.97 -13.26
CA SER A 39 -8.53 -47.92 -14.17
C SER A 39 -7.07 -48.06 -13.78
N GLN A 40 -6.80 -49.20 -13.16
CA GLN A 40 -5.50 -49.83 -13.13
C GLN A 40 -5.05 -50.05 -14.58
N SER A 41 -3.88 -49.55 -14.94
CA SER A 41 -3.09 -50.14 -16.01
C SER A 41 -1.66 -50.22 -15.50
N GLY A 42 -1.27 -51.44 -15.14
CA GLY A 42 0.06 -51.77 -14.68
C GLY A 42 1.03 -51.72 -15.86
N SER A 43 1.99 -50.79 -15.78
CA SER A 43 3.18 -50.82 -16.61
C SER A 43 4.26 -51.61 -15.86
N GLN A 44 4.43 -52.84 -16.34
CA GLN A 44 5.43 -53.83 -15.96
C GLN A 44 6.86 -53.26 -16.11
N PRO A 45 7.73 -53.37 -15.09
CA PRO A 45 9.13 -52.96 -15.21
C PRO A 45 9.91 -53.95 -16.10
N PRO A 46 10.81 -53.47 -16.98
CA PRO A 46 11.64 -54.32 -17.82
C PRO A 46 12.71 -55.08 -17.02
N PRO A 47 13.20 -56.22 -17.54
CA PRO A 47 14.15 -57.10 -16.85
C PRO A 47 15.57 -56.49 -16.71
N PRO A 48 16.34 -56.91 -15.69
CA PRO A 48 17.70 -56.42 -15.45
C PRO A 48 18.68 -56.94 -16.52
N ALA A 49 19.41 -56.01 -17.14
CA ALA A 49 20.51 -56.30 -18.06
C ALA A 49 21.74 -56.86 -17.32
N PRO A 50 22.59 -57.69 -17.98
CA PRO A 50 23.72 -58.36 -17.37
C PRO A 50 24.79 -57.40 -16.88
N SER A 51 25.22 -57.66 -15.64
CA SER A 51 26.28 -56.98 -14.91
C SER A 51 27.59 -57.02 -15.71
N SER A 52 27.96 -55.86 -16.25
CA SER A 52 29.27 -55.63 -16.87
C SER A 52 30.18 -55.01 -15.81
N ALA A 53 31.36 -55.60 -15.63
CA ALA A 53 32.35 -55.20 -14.64
C ALA A 53 32.76 -53.71 -14.78
N PRO A 54 33.04 -53.01 -13.66
CA PRO A 54 33.41 -51.60 -13.68
C PRO A 54 34.83 -51.42 -14.23
N SER A 55 34.95 -50.81 -15.39
CA SER A 55 36.20 -50.22 -15.87
C SER A 55 36.60 -49.05 -14.95
N PRO A 56 37.86 -48.95 -14.50
CA PRO A 56 38.32 -47.83 -13.68
C PRO A 56 38.32 -46.55 -14.52
N VAL A 57 37.28 -45.73 -14.35
CA VAL A 57 37.22 -44.38 -14.91
C VAL A 57 38.29 -43.55 -14.19
N PRO A 58 39.26 -42.94 -14.90
CA PRO A 58 40.22 -42.05 -14.28
C PRO A 58 39.44 -40.94 -13.59
N ALA A 59 39.84 -40.60 -12.36
CA ALA A 59 39.23 -39.58 -11.50
C ALA A 59 39.04 -38.27 -12.28
N SER A 60 37.90 -38.16 -12.97
CA SER A 60 37.45 -36.97 -13.65
C SER A 60 37.03 -36.03 -12.54
N GLY A 61 37.97 -35.16 -12.14
CA GLY A 61 37.75 -34.12 -11.15
C GLY A 61 36.49 -33.36 -11.52
N ALA A 62 35.39 -33.70 -10.85
CA ALA A 62 34.15 -32.98 -10.98
C ALA A 62 34.48 -31.51 -10.70
N PRO A 63 34.17 -30.58 -11.62
CA PRO A 63 34.40 -29.17 -11.36
C PRO A 63 33.72 -28.84 -10.03
N PRO A 64 34.41 -28.17 -9.09
CA PRO A 64 33.84 -27.87 -7.80
C PRO A 64 32.49 -27.22 -8.04
N VAL A 65 31.44 -27.79 -7.47
CA VAL A 65 30.08 -27.27 -7.52
C VAL A 65 30.18 -25.81 -7.07
N ARG A 66 30.18 -24.89 -8.03
CA ARG A 66 30.24 -23.45 -7.76
C ARG A 66 29.02 -23.17 -6.90
N ALA A 67 29.26 -22.95 -5.61
CA ALA A 67 28.20 -22.85 -4.63
C ALA A 67 27.22 -21.76 -5.08
N ALA A 68 25.93 -22.10 -5.16
CA ALA A 68 24.88 -21.18 -5.61
C ALA A 68 24.86 -19.86 -4.81
N THR A 69 25.44 -19.85 -3.62
CA THR A 69 25.68 -18.69 -2.76
C THR A 69 26.49 -17.57 -3.39
N ASP A 70 27.42 -17.87 -4.32
CA ASP A 70 28.27 -16.83 -4.93
C ASP A 70 27.51 -15.90 -5.86
N TRP A 71 26.45 -16.39 -6.52
CA TRP A 71 25.68 -15.58 -7.47
C TRP A 71 24.84 -14.50 -6.78
N ALA A 72 24.17 -14.86 -5.68
CA ALA A 72 23.39 -13.91 -4.90
C ALA A 72 24.28 -12.82 -4.28
N ALA A 73 25.44 -13.19 -3.74
CA ALA A 73 26.41 -12.24 -3.20
C ALA A 73 26.94 -11.27 -4.27
N ARG A 74 27.31 -11.78 -5.45
CA ARG A 74 27.71 -10.93 -6.59
C ARG A 74 26.57 -10.02 -7.08
N GLY A 75 25.33 -10.53 -7.06
CA GLY A 75 24.14 -9.74 -7.36
C GLY A 75 24.01 -8.54 -6.43
N ARG A 76 24.02 -8.78 -5.11
CA ARG A 76 23.98 -7.73 -4.09
C ARG A 76 25.11 -6.72 -4.25
N GLN A 77 26.33 -7.18 -4.49
CA GLN A 77 27.48 -6.27 -4.69
C GLN A 77 27.29 -5.35 -5.90
N ARG A 78 26.77 -5.87 -7.03
CA ARG A 78 26.47 -5.03 -8.21
C ARG A 78 25.41 -3.98 -7.89
N THR A 79 24.30 -4.40 -7.30
CA THR A 79 23.24 -3.49 -6.86
C THR A 79 23.77 -2.42 -5.92
N ARG A 80 24.62 -2.80 -4.96
CA ARG A 80 25.27 -1.89 -4.01
C ARG A 80 26.09 -0.82 -4.74
N VAL A 81 26.94 -1.22 -5.68
CA VAL A 81 27.73 -0.30 -6.50
C VAL A 81 26.84 0.66 -7.30
N GLU A 82 25.73 0.17 -7.85
CA GLU A 82 24.78 1.01 -8.59
C GLU A 82 24.07 2.04 -7.71
N VAL A 83 23.64 1.65 -6.51
CA VAL A 83 23.04 2.56 -5.52
C VAL A 83 24.06 3.62 -5.08
N VAL A 84 25.30 3.23 -4.78
CA VAL A 84 26.37 4.16 -4.42
C VAL A 84 26.64 5.15 -5.55
N ALA A 85 26.80 4.66 -6.78
CA ALA A 85 27.04 5.51 -7.94
C ALA A 85 25.88 6.49 -8.20
N ALA A 86 24.63 6.05 -8.02
CA ALA A 86 23.46 6.92 -8.15
C ALA A 86 23.42 7.99 -7.05
N GLY A 87 23.70 7.62 -5.80
CA GLY A 87 23.76 8.56 -4.67
C GLY A 87 24.82 9.64 -4.85
N VAL A 88 26.01 9.28 -5.36
CA VAL A 88 27.10 10.23 -5.66
C VAL A 88 26.68 11.26 -6.71
N ARG A 89 25.91 10.85 -7.75
CA ARG A 89 25.36 11.79 -8.74
C ARG A 89 24.38 12.79 -8.14
N HIS A 90 23.79 12.49 -6.98
CA HIS A 90 22.92 13.37 -6.22
C HIS A 90 23.65 14.13 -5.10
N GLY A 91 24.98 14.10 -5.07
CA GLY A 91 25.80 14.87 -4.12
C GLY A 91 26.04 14.17 -2.77
N LEU A 92 25.68 12.90 -2.62
CA LEU A 92 26.00 12.11 -1.43
C LEU A 92 27.45 11.62 -1.46
N LYS A 93 28.10 11.52 -0.30
CA LYS A 93 29.47 11.01 -0.20
C LYS A 93 29.45 9.47 -0.23
N ALA A 94 30.19 8.87 -1.15
CA ALA A 94 30.32 7.42 -1.29
C ALA A 94 30.59 6.66 0.03
N PRO A 95 31.59 7.04 0.87
CA PRO A 95 31.86 6.28 2.10
C PRO A 95 30.73 6.36 3.13
N ALA A 96 30.00 7.47 3.20
CA ALA A 96 28.87 7.61 4.10
C ALA A 96 27.68 6.74 3.65
N LEU A 97 27.47 6.65 2.33
CA LEU A 97 26.41 5.82 1.74
C LEU A 97 26.73 4.33 1.88
N GLU A 98 28.00 3.93 1.74
CA GLU A 98 28.43 2.55 1.99
C GLU A 98 28.21 2.13 3.45
N ALA A 99 28.56 2.98 4.41
CA ALA A 99 28.28 2.72 5.82
C ALA A 99 26.78 2.63 6.12
N ALA A 100 25.99 3.56 5.57
CA ALA A 100 24.53 3.52 5.72
C ALA A 100 23.90 2.26 5.08
N LEU A 101 24.48 1.75 3.98
CA LEU A 101 24.07 0.48 3.38
C LEU A 101 24.36 -0.71 4.30
N ASP A 102 25.49 -0.71 5.02
CA ASP A 102 25.78 -1.74 6.02
C ASP A 102 24.79 -1.69 7.18
N ASP A 103 24.47 -0.49 7.68
CA ASP A 103 23.45 -0.31 8.72
C ASP A 103 22.06 -0.76 8.24
N PHE A 104 21.71 -0.45 6.99
CA PHE A 104 20.47 -0.89 6.35
C PHE A 104 20.38 -2.42 6.26
N GLU A 105 21.44 -3.07 5.78
CA GLU A 105 21.53 -4.54 5.69
C GLU A 105 21.47 -5.20 7.07
N ALA A 106 22.02 -4.55 8.10
CA ALA A 106 21.92 -5.02 9.49
C ALA A 106 20.49 -4.91 10.06
N LEU A 107 19.76 -3.85 9.70
CA LEU A 107 18.37 -3.64 10.13
C LEU A 107 17.38 -4.61 9.46
N LEU A 108 17.60 -4.94 8.18
CA LEU A 108 16.70 -5.76 7.37
C LEU A 108 17.49 -6.82 6.59
N PRO A 109 18.05 -7.83 7.27
CA PRO A 109 18.98 -8.79 6.67
C PRO A 109 18.38 -9.64 5.54
N GLN A 110 17.05 -9.81 5.48
CA GLN A 110 16.41 -10.57 4.39
C GLN A 110 15.89 -9.66 3.27
N LEU A 111 15.89 -8.34 3.45
CA LEU A 111 15.43 -7.40 2.44
C LEU A 111 16.51 -7.21 1.36
N ALA A 112 16.31 -7.85 0.21
CA ALA A 112 17.15 -7.62 -0.95
C ALA A 112 16.77 -6.29 -1.63
N VAL A 113 17.75 -5.41 -1.81
CA VAL A 113 17.60 -4.20 -2.64
C VAL A 113 17.25 -4.61 -4.07
N ASN A 114 16.03 -4.34 -4.51
CA ASN A 114 15.55 -4.69 -5.85
C ASN A 114 15.41 -3.42 -6.72
N LEU A 115 16.23 -3.35 -7.78
CA LEU A 115 16.25 -2.22 -8.71
C LEU A 115 15.10 -2.24 -9.73
N GLU A 116 14.38 -3.36 -9.87
CA GLU A 116 13.19 -3.45 -10.72
C GLU A 116 11.99 -2.73 -10.10
N GLN A 117 11.86 -2.77 -8.77
CA GLN A 117 10.74 -2.18 -8.04
C GLN A 117 10.95 -0.69 -7.72
N MET A 118 12.21 -0.27 -7.55
CA MET A 118 12.56 1.10 -7.18
C MET A 118 13.93 1.48 -7.73
N ARG A 119 14.08 2.72 -8.22
CA ARG A 119 15.31 3.20 -8.86
C ARG A 119 16.46 3.25 -7.85
N ALA A 120 17.69 3.07 -8.34
CA ALA A 120 18.91 3.16 -7.52
C ALA A 120 19.04 4.51 -6.78
N SER A 121 18.62 5.62 -7.40
CA SER A 121 18.59 6.95 -6.77
C SER A 121 17.64 7.03 -5.58
N ASP A 122 16.51 6.35 -5.66
CA ASP A 122 15.49 6.33 -4.61
C ASP A 122 15.92 5.42 -3.47
N TRP A 123 16.54 4.27 -3.77
CA TRP A 123 17.22 3.45 -2.76
C TRP A 123 18.31 4.22 -2.02
N ALA A 124 19.13 5.00 -2.72
CA ALA A 124 20.15 5.84 -2.08
C ALA A 124 19.53 6.84 -1.09
N ARG A 125 18.35 7.41 -1.42
CA ARG A 125 17.59 8.29 -0.51
C ARG A 125 17.04 7.56 0.70
N VAL A 126 16.50 6.35 0.52
CA VAL A 126 15.98 5.52 1.63
C VAL A 126 17.08 5.12 2.59
N VAL A 127 18.26 4.76 2.08
CA VAL A 127 19.34 4.26 2.92
C VAL A 127 19.96 5.36 3.79
N VAL A 128 20.04 6.60 3.29
CA VAL A 128 20.55 7.74 4.08
C VAL A 128 19.48 8.41 4.95
N ASP A 129 18.24 7.90 4.94
CA ASP A 129 17.14 8.49 5.69
C ASP A 129 17.31 8.23 7.19
N PRO A 130 17.52 9.27 8.03
CA PRO A 130 17.67 9.09 9.46
C PRO A 130 16.37 8.61 10.14
N GLU A 131 15.21 8.80 9.51
CA GLU A 131 13.93 8.37 10.06
C GLU A 131 13.56 6.92 9.72
N LEU A 132 14.37 6.23 8.91
CA LEU A 132 14.06 4.88 8.45
C LEU A 132 13.73 3.90 9.59
N PRO A 133 14.51 3.77 10.68
CA PRO A 133 14.17 2.87 11.77
C PRO A 133 12.81 3.21 12.41
N SER A 134 12.49 4.50 12.53
CA SER A 134 11.22 4.97 13.08
C SER A 134 10.05 4.57 12.18
N LYS A 135 10.20 4.68 10.85
CA LYS A 135 9.19 4.24 9.87
C LYS A 135 8.93 2.74 9.95
N LEU A 136 9.98 1.94 10.07
CA LEU A 136 9.87 0.48 10.21
C LEU A 136 9.14 0.09 11.50
N VAL A 137 9.47 0.75 12.62
CA VAL A 137 8.77 0.57 13.89
C VAL A 137 7.31 0.97 13.77
N LEU A 138 6.99 2.07 13.08
CA LEU A 138 5.62 2.53 12.90
C LEU A 138 4.76 1.49 12.19
N ILE A 139 5.26 0.92 11.08
CA ILE A 139 4.58 -0.17 10.36
C ILE A 139 4.40 -1.39 11.27
N LYS A 140 5.45 -1.76 12.03
CA LYS A 140 5.42 -2.94 12.90
C LYS A 140 4.49 -2.78 14.10
N VAL A 141 4.39 -1.58 14.68
CA VAL A 141 3.47 -1.28 15.78
C VAL A 141 2.03 -1.36 15.32
N ALA A 142 1.72 -0.84 14.12
CA ALA A 142 0.38 -0.92 13.56
C ALA A 142 -0.02 -2.34 13.13
N PHE A 143 0.94 -3.13 12.63
CA PHE A 143 0.71 -4.49 12.14
C PHE A 143 1.75 -5.46 12.73
N PRO A 144 1.62 -5.88 14.01
CA PRO A 144 2.66 -6.65 14.70
C PRO A 144 2.91 -8.02 14.10
N ALA A 145 1.91 -8.65 13.50
CA ALA A 145 2.05 -9.95 12.84
C ALA A 145 2.64 -9.88 11.42
N LEU A 146 2.82 -8.68 10.86
CA LEU A 146 3.30 -8.49 9.48
C LEU A 146 4.79 -8.83 9.34
N ASN A 147 5.12 -9.59 8.29
CA ASN A 147 6.49 -9.78 7.85
C ASN A 147 6.93 -8.55 7.03
N LEU A 148 7.67 -7.66 7.69
CA LEU A 148 8.07 -6.38 7.12
C LEU A 148 9.02 -6.55 5.94
N GLU A 149 9.95 -7.50 6.01
CA GLU A 149 10.93 -7.75 4.94
C GLU A 149 10.24 -8.25 3.66
N GLU A 150 9.26 -9.16 3.79
CA GLU A 150 8.48 -9.63 2.65
C GLU A 150 7.63 -8.52 2.03
N LEU A 151 6.96 -7.69 2.85
CA LEU A 151 6.18 -6.56 2.37
C LEU A 151 7.07 -5.56 1.60
N LEU A 152 8.20 -5.17 2.17
CA LEU A 152 9.11 -4.19 1.57
C LEU A 152 9.86 -4.72 0.35
N THR A 153 10.09 -6.03 0.27
CA THR A 153 10.67 -6.67 -0.94
C THR A 153 9.75 -6.50 -2.15
N ARG A 154 8.44 -6.61 -1.92
CA ARG A 154 7.41 -6.45 -2.98
C ARG A 154 7.07 -4.99 -3.24
N HIS A 155 7.06 -4.16 -2.20
CA HIS A 155 6.63 -2.78 -2.29
C HIS A 155 7.52 -1.87 -1.41
N PRO A 156 8.70 -1.46 -1.91
CA PRO A 156 9.64 -0.63 -1.14
C PRO A 156 9.27 0.87 -1.11
N ARG A 157 8.33 1.31 -1.97
CA ARG A 157 7.94 2.73 -2.11
C ARG A 157 7.45 3.41 -0.82
N PRO A 158 6.78 2.73 0.13
CA PRO A 158 6.40 3.34 1.41
C PRO A 158 7.57 3.90 2.21
N LEU A 159 8.80 3.40 1.99
CA LEU A 159 10.00 3.92 2.66
C LEU A 159 10.36 5.34 2.19
N LEU A 160 9.95 5.73 0.97
CA LEU A 160 10.16 7.07 0.42
C LEU A 160 9.22 8.12 1.02
N TRP A 161 8.11 7.70 1.64
CA TRP A 161 7.19 8.65 2.26
C TRP A 161 7.83 9.29 3.48
N SER A 162 7.46 10.54 3.77
CA SER A 162 7.83 11.15 5.06
C SER A 162 7.24 10.32 6.20
N ARG A 163 7.87 10.35 7.39
CA ARG A 163 7.33 9.66 8.55
C ARG A 163 5.89 10.10 8.86
N GLN A 164 5.59 11.39 8.77
CA GLN A 164 4.26 11.94 9.02
C GLN A 164 3.22 11.41 8.02
N THR A 165 3.56 11.37 6.73
CA THR A 165 2.67 10.82 5.69
C THR A 165 2.43 9.33 5.93
N LEU A 166 3.47 8.57 6.25
CA LEU A 166 3.36 7.14 6.55
C LEU A 166 2.46 6.90 7.79
N GLU A 167 2.61 7.72 8.84
CA GLU A 167 1.77 7.67 10.04
C GLU A 167 0.30 7.95 9.74
N GLN A 168 0.02 8.99 8.97
CA GLN A 168 -1.34 9.34 8.54
C GLN A 168 -1.96 8.21 7.70
N ASN A 169 -1.22 7.71 6.71
CA ASN A 169 -1.66 6.62 5.85
C ASN A 169 -1.99 5.36 6.67
N ILE A 170 -1.11 4.99 7.58
CA ILE A 170 -1.32 3.84 8.46
C ILE A 170 -2.51 4.07 9.40
N SER A 171 -2.70 5.28 9.92
CA SER A 171 -3.87 5.61 10.76
C SER A 171 -5.18 5.46 9.98
N GLU A 172 -5.21 5.81 8.69
CA GLU A 172 -6.40 5.65 7.86
C GLU A 172 -6.67 4.20 7.46
N VAL A 173 -5.63 3.51 6.98
CA VAL A 173 -5.72 2.10 6.57
C VAL A 173 -6.06 1.21 7.77
N SER A 174 -5.49 1.52 8.94
CA SER A 174 -5.72 0.75 10.16
C SER A 174 -7.19 0.79 10.60
N LYS A 175 -7.90 1.93 10.48
CA LYS A 175 -9.35 2.01 10.78
C LYS A 175 -10.19 1.01 9.99
N VAL A 176 -9.77 0.69 8.76
CA VAL A 176 -10.45 -0.27 7.90
C VAL A 176 -9.99 -1.70 8.23
N LEU A 177 -8.68 -1.92 8.25
CA LEU A 177 -8.11 -3.27 8.38
C LEU A 177 -8.18 -3.83 9.82
N HIS A 178 -8.36 -3.02 10.86
CA HIS A 178 -8.53 -3.52 12.24
C HIS A 178 -9.80 -4.35 12.45
N GLN A 179 -10.76 -4.28 11.52
CA GLN A 179 -11.97 -5.10 11.54
C GLN A 179 -11.67 -6.55 11.11
N LEU A 180 -10.52 -6.78 10.48
CA LEU A 180 -10.08 -8.10 10.06
C LEU A 180 -9.37 -8.84 11.20
N PRO A 181 -9.62 -10.14 11.40
CA PRO A 181 -8.89 -10.94 12.38
C PRO A 181 -7.40 -11.08 12.04
N ARG A 182 -7.03 -11.02 10.75
CA ARG A 182 -5.65 -11.21 10.26
C ARG A 182 -5.31 -10.24 9.13
N PRO A 183 -5.13 -8.94 9.42
CA PRO A 183 -4.82 -7.92 8.41
C PRO A 183 -3.47 -8.17 7.71
N GLU A 184 -2.53 -8.83 8.38
CA GLU A 184 -1.20 -9.12 7.84
C GLU A 184 -1.23 -10.01 6.59
N VAL A 185 -2.21 -10.92 6.49
CA VAL A 185 -2.38 -11.80 5.33
C VAL A 185 -2.73 -10.98 4.09
N VAL A 186 -3.62 -10.00 4.28
CA VAL A 186 -4.05 -9.11 3.20
C VAL A 186 -2.91 -8.18 2.80
N LEU A 187 -2.19 -7.57 3.74
CA LEU A 187 -1.05 -6.68 3.47
C LEU A 187 0.13 -7.39 2.79
N THR A 188 0.37 -8.67 3.12
CA THR A 188 1.42 -9.46 2.46
C THR A 188 1.03 -9.80 1.01
N ALA A 189 -0.25 -10.07 0.78
CA ALA A 189 -0.77 -10.35 -0.54
C ALA A 189 -0.89 -9.09 -1.40
N LEU A 190 -1.41 -7.98 -0.87
CA LEU A 190 -1.64 -6.72 -1.58
C LEU A 190 -0.95 -5.57 -0.84
N PRO A 191 0.38 -5.41 -0.98
CA PRO A 191 1.10 -4.38 -0.25
C PRO A 191 0.72 -2.96 -0.68
N GLU A 192 0.11 -2.78 -1.86
CA GLU A 192 -0.33 -1.48 -2.36
C GLU A 192 -1.46 -0.86 -1.51
N ILE A 193 -2.19 -1.66 -0.72
CA ILE A 193 -3.26 -1.17 0.17
C ILE A 193 -2.73 -0.40 1.38
N LEU A 194 -1.41 -0.32 1.57
CA LEU A 194 -0.83 0.58 2.57
C LEU A 194 -1.04 2.05 2.18
N ASP A 195 -1.31 2.34 0.90
CA ASP A 195 -1.86 3.61 0.45
C ASP A 195 -3.37 3.66 0.73
N PRO A 196 -3.88 4.63 1.52
CA PRO A 196 -5.31 4.76 1.81
C PRO A 196 -6.14 4.80 0.54
N ARG A 197 -5.71 5.55 -0.49
CA ARG A 197 -6.46 5.68 -1.74
C ARG A 197 -6.70 4.31 -2.37
N GLN A 198 -5.67 3.47 -2.42
CA GLN A 198 -5.78 2.12 -2.98
C GLN A 198 -6.62 1.21 -2.08
N CYS A 199 -6.44 1.28 -0.76
CA CYS A 199 -7.25 0.52 0.20
C CYS A 199 -8.75 0.79 0.02
N PHE A 200 -9.15 2.06 0.02
CA PHE A 200 -10.56 2.44 -0.13
C PHE A 200 -11.10 2.12 -1.53
N SER A 201 -10.28 2.26 -2.57
CA SER A 201 -10.63 1.86 -3.94
C SER A 201 -10.93 0.36 -4.04
N VAL A 202 -10.07 -0.49 -3.46
CA VAL A 202 -10.28 -1.95 -3.41
C VAL A 202 -11.57 -2.29 -2.65
N VAL A 203 -11.79 -1.70 -1.47
CA VAL A 203 -13.00 -1.97 -0.67
C VAL A 203 -14.27 -1.55 -1.41
N ALA A 204 -14.28 -0.37 -2.02
CA ALA A 204 -15.42 0.10 -2.83
C ALA A 204 -15.69 -0.84 -4.01
N THR A 205 -14.63 -1.29 -4.68
CA THR A 205 -14.71 -2.21 -5.81
C THR A 205 -15.29 -3.57 -5.40
N LEU A 206 -14.79 -4.15 -4.30
CA LEU A 206 -15.29 -5.43 -3.79
C LEU A 206 -16.76 -5.34 -3.37
N ARG A 207 -17.17 -4.22 -2.78
CA ARG A 207 -18.58 -3.98 -2.43
C ARG A 207 -19.48 -3.98 -3.67
N LYS A 208 -19.01 -3.41 -4.78
CA LYS A 208 -19.70 -3.42 -6.06
C LYS A 208 -19.77 -4.82 -6.67
N TRP A 209 -18.68 -5.60 -6.63
CA TRP A 209 -18.66 -6.96 -7.18
C TRP A 209 -19.44 -7.97 -6.33
N PHE A 210 -19.47 -7.79 -5.00
CA PHE A 210 -20.09 -8.70 -4.05
C PHE A 210 -21.08 -7.98 -3.12
N PRO A 211 -22.20 -7.44 -3.63
CA PRO A 211 -23.11 -6.59 -2.85
C PRO A 211 -23.81 -7.28 -1.67
N LYS A 212 -23.78 -8.62 -1.62
CA LYS A 212 -24.40 -9.44 -0.55
C LYS A 212 -23.40 -9.92 0.50
N ARG A 213 -22.10 -9.63 0.35
CA ARG A 213 -21.04 -10.05 1.27
C ARG A 213 -20.33 -8.82 1.80
N ASP A 214 -19.74 -8.95 2.98
CA ASP A 214 -18.84 -7.92 3.48
C ASP A 214 -17.56 -7.90 2.61
N PRO A 215 -17.18 -6.75 2.01
CA PRO A 215 -15.95 -6.67 1.21
C PRO A 215 -14.69 -7.07 1.98
N LEU A 216 -14.64 -6.82 3.30
CA LEU A 216 -13.49 -7.19 4.12
C LEU A 216 -13.40 -8.70 4.32
N GLU A 217 -14.52 -9.38 4.54
CA GLU A 217 -14.57 -10.85 4.60
C GLU A 217 -14.13 -11.48 3.27
N VAL A 218 -14.58 -10.94 2.14
CA VAL A 218 -14.13 -11.38 0.81
C VAL A 218 -12.63 -11.23 0.66
N LEU A 219 -12.09 -10.05 1.01
CA LEU A 219 -10.67 -9.74 0.92
C LEU A 219 -9.80 -10.63 1.82
N GLN A 220 -10.27 -10.96 3.02
CA GLN A 220 -9.60 -11.88 3.94
C GLN A 220 -9.59 -13.33 3.41
N SER A 221 -10.68 -13.76 2.79
CA SER A 221 -10.84 -15.12 2.26
C SER A 221 -10.05 -15.37 0.98
N ASP A 222 -9.93 -14.35 0.13
CA ASP A 222 -9.30 -14.44 -1.19
C ASP A 222 -8.63 -13.11 -1.55
N PRO A 223 -7.43 -12.83 -1.00
CA PRO A 223 -6.75 -11.56 -1.24
C PRO A 223 -6.27 -11.41 -2.69
N ASP A 224 -6.12 -12.51 -3.44
CA ASP A 224 -5.71 -12.46 -4.84
C ASP A 224 -6.85 -12.06 -5.80
N VAL A 225 -8.08 -11.90 -5.31
CA VAL A 225 -9.24 -11.47 -6.12
C VAL A 225 -8.95 -10.17 -6.88
N VAL A 226 -8.27 -9.23 -6.25
CA VAL A 226 -7.91 -7.93 -6.82
C VAL A 226 -6.90 -8.10 -7.95
N ARG A 227 -5.83 -8.88 -7.71
CA ARG A 227 -4.82 -9.18 -8.73
C ARG A 227 -5.39 -9.91 -9.93
N ARG A 228 -6.33 -10.83 -9.72
CA ARG A 228 -7.00 -11.51 -10.83
C ARG A 228 -7.83 -10.55 -11.66
N ALA A 229 -8.51 -9.59 -11.01
CA ALA A 229 -9.25 -8.55 -11.71
C ALA A 229 -8.34 -7.58 -12.48
N GLU A 230 -7.19 -7.19 -11.91
CA GLU A 230 -6.19 -6.37 -12.59
C GLU A 230 -5.62 -7.07 -13.83
N ARG A 231 -5.41 -8.39 -13.79
CA ARG A 231 -4.95 -9.18 -14.95
C ARG A 231 -5.95 -9.22 -16.10
N VAL A 232 -7.23 -8.99 -15.82
CA VAL A 232 -8.29 -8.90 -16.85
C VAL A 232 -8.70 -7.45 -17.09
N ASP A 233 -7.84 -6.50 -16.72
CA ASP A 233 -7.99 -5.05 -16.92
C ASP A 233 -9.31 -4.49 -16.35
N VAL A 234 -9.81 -5.07 -15.25
CA VAL A 234 -10.98 -4.50 -14.58
C VAL A 234 -10.52 -3.32 -13.72
N PRO A 235 -10.98 -2.09 -14.02
CA PRO A 235 -10.56 -0.92 -13.29
C PRO A 235 -11.12 -0.94 -11.86
N LEU A 236 -10.30 -0.50 -10.91
CA LEU A 236 -10.76 -0.23 -9.56
C LEU A 236 -11.55 1.07 -9.50
N GLU A 237 -12.50 1.15 -8.59
CA GLU A 237 -13.34 2.33 -8.40
C GLU A 237 -12.51 3.54 -7.97
N PRO A 238 -12.59 4.68 -8.68
CA PRO A 238 -11.87 5.87 -8.29
C PRO A 238 -12.43 6.42 -6.98
N VAL A 239 -11.54 6.66 -6.03
CA VAL A 239 -11.85 7.29 -4.75
C VAL A 239 -11.16 8.65 -4.65
N PHE A 240 -11.83 9.57 -3.96
CA PHE A 240 -11.33 10.90 -3.65
C PHE A 240 -11.47 11.16 -2.15
N PHE A 241 -10.53 11.93 -1.61
CA PHE A 241 -10.59 12.39 -0.24
C PHE A 241 -11.47 13.64 -0.16
N ASP A 242 -12.53 13.57 0.63
CA ASP A 242 -13.38 14.72 0.90
C ASP A 242 -12.88 15.47 2.13
N ALA A 243 -12.26 16.63 1.91
CA ALA A 243 -11.71 17.46 2.98
C ALA A 243 -12.75 17.91 4.00
N ALA A 244 -14.02 18.08 3.60
CA ALA A 244 -15.08 18.53 4.51
C ALA A 244 -15.49 17.45 5.52
N SER A 245 -15.59 16.19 5.06
CA SER A 245 -15.95 15.06 5.90
C SER A 245 -14.75 14.29 6.45
N GLN A 246 -13.53 14.59 5.98
CA GLN A 246 -12.31 13.86 6.29
C GLN A 246 -12.44 12.36 5.97
N THR A 247 -13.14 12.03 4.89
CA THR A 247 -13.45 10.64 4.51
C THR A 247 -13.17 10.36 3.05
N TRP A 248 -12.85 9.11 2.75
CA TRP A 248 -12.68 8.62 1.39
C TRP A 248 -14.02 8.23 0.80
N THR A 249 -14.36 8.82 -0.34
CA THR A 249 -15.63 8.55 -1.04
C THR A 249 -15.35 8.03 -2.45
N ALA A 250 -16.09 7.00 -2.86
CA ALA A 250 -16.08 6.50 -4.24
C ALA A 250 -17.13 7.24 -5.08
N ALA A 251 -16.78 7.61 -6.32
CA ALA A 251 -17.62 8.44 -7.20
C ALA A 251 -19.01 7.84 -7.45
N GLY A 252 -19.13 6.52 -7.52
CA GLY A 252 -20.41 5.85 -7.76
C GLY A 252 -21.45 5.97 -6.65
N TYR A 253 -21.08 6.46 -5.46
CA TYR A 253 -21.96 6.46 -4.28
C TYR A 253 -22.48 7.84 -3.87
N SER A 254 -22.02 8.93 -4.48
CA SER A 254 -22.43 10.28 -4.12
C SER A 254 -23.17 10.98 -5.26
N ARG A 255 -24.49 10.77 -5.35
CA ARG A 255 -25.35 11.52 -6.30
C ARG A 255 -25.22 13.03 -6.15
N GLU A 256 -24.99 13.51 -4.94
CA GLU A 256 -24.83 14.93 -4.61
C GLU A 256 -23.52 15.54 -5.14
N LYS A 257 -22.54 14.69 -5.51
CA LYS A 257 -21.23 15.11 -6.03
C LYS A 257 -21.01 14.71 -7.49
N GLN A 258 -22.04 14.21 -8.17
CA GLN A 258 -21.96 13.98 -9.60
C GLN A 258 -21.87 15.33 -10.32
N GLU A 259 -20.89 15.47 -11.22
CA GLU A 259 -20.78 16.68 -12.04
C GLU A 259 -22.01 16.81 -12.97
N GLU A 260 -22.40 18.03 -13.32
CA GLU A 260 -23.62 18.29 -14.11
C GLU A 260 -23.66 17.50 -15.43
N TRP A 261 -22.50 17.23 -16.05
CA TRP A 261 -22.42 16.42 -17.26
C TRP A 261 -22.68 14.92 -17.00
N GLN A 262 -22.35 14.38 -15.83
CA GLN A 262 -22.66 13.00 -15.47
C GLN A 262 -24.17 12.84 -15.28
N VAL A 263 -24.79 13.80 -14.59
CA VAL A 263 -26.25 13.86 -14.43
C VAL A 263 -26.94 14.00 -15.79
N TYR A 264 -26.39 14.82 -16.69
CA TYR A 264 -26.88 14.97 -18.05
C TYR A 264 -26.79 13.67 -18.85
N ILE A 265 -25.64 12.99 -18.82
CA ILE A 265 -25.45 11.69 -19.48
C ILE A 265 -26.43 10.66 -18.93
N GLU A 266 -26.61 10.58 -17.61
CA GLU A 266 -27.56 9.65 -17.02
C GLU A 266 -28.99 9.93 -17.48
N LYS A 267 -29.37 11.21 -17.55
CA LYS A 267 -30.70 11.64 -17.97
C LYS A 267 -30.97 11.44 -19.47
N GLU A 268 -29.99 11.70 -20.32
CA GLU A 268 -30.13 11.63 -21.78
C GLU A 268 -29.89 10.23 -22.36
N ILE A 269 -28.90 9.49 -21.83
CA ILE A 269 -28.55 8.15 -22.32
C ILE A 269 -29.46 7.10 -21.68
N TYR A 270 -29.75 7.20 -20.38
CA TYR A 270 -30.67 6.28 -19.71
C TYR A 270 -32.11 6.80 -19.68
N LYS A 271 -32.65 7.33 -20.79
CA LYS A 271 -34.10 7.62 -20.95
C LYS A 271 -35.05 6.45 -20.63
N ARG A 272 -34.53 5.27 -20.31
CA ARG A 272 -35.26 4.14 -19.74
C ARG A 272 -35.46 4.37 -18.24
N LYS A 273 -36.70 4.16 -17.77
CA LYS A 273 -37.14 4.27 -16.36
C LYS A 273 -35.96 4.09 -15.40
N PRO A 274 -35.67 5.07 -14.52
CA PRO A 274 -34.53 4.98 -13.62
C PRO A 274 -34.60 3.61 -12.97
N GLN A 275 -33.58 2.77 -13.24
CA GLN A 275 -33.40 1.54 -12.49
C GLN A 275 -33.52 1.96 -11.03
N PRO A 276 -34.36 1.32 -10.22
CA PRO A 276 -34.34 1.55 -8.80
C PRO A 276 -32.93 1.15 -8.37
N ILE A 277 -32.03 2.13 -8.28
CA ILE A 277 -30.82 2.03 -7.51
C ILE A 277 -31.40 1.80 -6.12
N ASP A 278 -31.38 0.54 -5.69
CA ASP A 278 -31.60 0.19 -4.30
C ASP A 278 -30.89 1.27 -3.51
N LYS A 279 -31.63 1.93 -2.61
CA LYS A 279 -31.16 3.07 -1.81
C LYS A 279 -30.01 2.63 -0.92
N GLN A 280 -28.88 2.28 -1.51
CA GLN A 280 -27.60 2.17 -0.88
C GLN A 280 -27.29 3.61 -0.52
N THR A 281 -27.62 3.93 0.72
CA THR A 281 -27.18 5.14 1.41
C THR A 281 -25.72 5.38 1.02
N SER A 282 -25.36 6.64 0.80
CA SER A 282 -23.97 7.06 0.63
C SER A 282 -23.19 6.64 1.88
N VAL A 283 -22.73 5.40 1.90
CA VAL A 283 -22.03 4.84 3.04
C VAL A 283 -20.61 5.33 2.95
N VAL A 284 -20.32 6.31 3.79
CA VAL A 284 -18.98 6.77 4.11
C VAL A 284 -18.13 5.55 4.47
N VAL A 285 -17.24 5.15 3.57
CA VAL A 285 -16.29 4.05 3.80
C VAL A 285 -15.22 4.63 4.71
N GLY A 286 -15.31 4.36 6.02
CA GLY A 286 -14.32 4.84 7.00
C GLY A 286 -14.88 5.50 8.26
N ALA A 287 -16.19 5.78 8.32
CA ALA A 287 -16.83 6.16 9.57
C ALA A 287 -17.01 4.90 10.44
N GLY A 288 -15.96 4.52 11.16
CA GLY A 288 -16.02 3.53 12.25
C GLY A 288 -16.89 4.05 13.39
N GLY A 289 -18.20 4.11 13.17
CA GLY A 289 -19.22 4.41 14.17
C GLY A 289 -19.66 3.13 14.86
N ALA A 290 -19.06 2.85 16.01
CA ALA A 290 -19.63 1.92 16.96
C ALA A 290 -20.95 2.50 17.51
N GLY A 291 -22.08 1.90 17.12
CA GLY A 291 -23.38 2.11 17.78
C GLY A 291 -24.24 3.24 17.21
N GLY A 292 -25.35 2.88 16.56
CA GLY A 292 -26.33 3.85 16.07
C GLY A 292 -27.57 3.22 15.43
N LEU A 293 -28.16 2.21 16.05
CA LEU A 293 -29.54 1.81 15.74
C LEU A 293 -30.49 2.68 16.58
N GLY A 294 -31.18 3.61 15.93
CA GLY A 294 -32.38 4.24 16.46
C GLY A 294 -32.48 5.73 16.20
N GLY A 295 -33.54 6.14 15.50
CA GLY A 295 -34.00 7.54 15.56
C GLY A 295 -34.55 8.09 14.25
N LYS A 296 -35.87 8.11 14.17
CA LYS A 296 -36.68 8.78 13.14
C LYS A 296 -36.58 10.31 13.21
N GLU A 297 -36.70 10.94 12.04
CA GLU A 297 -37.61 12.07 11.74
C GLU A 297 -37.37 13.42 12.45
N ALA A 298 -36.88 14.41 11.68
CA ALA A 298 -37.44 15.77 11.66
C ALA A 298 -36.86 16.58 10.49
N ALA A 299 -37.77 17.17 9.71
CA ALA A 299 -37.50 18.19 8.71
C ALA A 299 -37.35 19.57 9.36
N ALA A 300 -36.53 20.44 8.78
CA ALA A 300 -36.79 21.89 8.68
C ALA A 300 -35.78 22.55 7.75
N ALA A 301 -36.23 23.64 7.14
CA ALA A 301 -35.67 24.34 5.99
C ALA A 301 -34.53 25.31 6.34
N GLY A 302 -33.78 25.69 5.30
CA GLY A 302 -33.62 27.12 5.03
C GLY A 302 -32.21 27.65 4.78
N VAL A 303 -32.14 28.38 3.66
CA VAL A 303 -31.28 29.56 3.38
C VAL A 303 -29.95 29.27 2.69
N GLY A 304 -29.89 29.72 1.43
CA GLY A 304 -28.71 29.72 0.61
C GLY A 304 -27.70 30.81 0.97
N SER A 305 -26.46 30.59 0.55
CA SER A 305 -25.50 31.65 0.30
C SER A 305 -24.61 31.26 -0.86
N ALA A 306 -24.52 32.20 -1.78
CA ALA A 306 -23.74 32.13 -3.00
C ALA A 306 -22.23 32.18 -2.69
N THR A 307 -21.53 31.17 -3.21
CA THR A 307 -20.24 31.24 -3.90
C THR A 307 -19.32 32.43 -3.58
N GLY A 308 -18.35 32.20 -2.68
CA GLY A 308 -17.03 32.81 -2.73
C GLY A 308 -16.00 31.72 -3.02
N PHE A 309 -15.40 31.72 -4.22
CA PHE A 309 -14.37 30.78 -4.62
C PHE A 309 -13.08 31.13 -3.84
N ALA A 310 -12.86 30.48 -2.70
CA ALA A 310 -11.61 30.54 -1.97
C ALA A 310 -10.61 29.58 -2.61
N ALA A 311 -9.48 30.11 -3.08
CA ALA A 311 -8.37 29.34 -3.58
C ALA A 311 -7.83 28.38 -2.50
N PRO A 312 -7.29 27.21 -2.89
CA PRO A 312 -6.81 26.20 -1.95
C PRO A 312 -5.65 26.73 -1.08
N PRO A 313 -5.57 26.34 0.20
CA PRO A 313 -4.57 26.83 1.15
C PRO A 313 -3.12 26.43 0.84
N GLU A 314 -2.88 25.58 -0.17
CA GLU A 314 -1.52 25.27 -0.64
C GLU A 314 -0.88 26.42 -1.44
N ALA A 315 -1.67 27.35 -1.98
CA ALA A 315 -1.12 28.52 -2.67
C ALA A 315 -0.64 29.61 -1.69
N ALA A 316 -1.11 29.62 -0.44
CA ALA A 316 -0.75 30.63 0.55
C ALA A 316 0.67 30.42 1.12
N VAL A 317 1.08 29.16 1.31
CA VAL A 317 2.42 28.83 1.84
C VAL A 317 3.53 29.13 0.82
N ALA A 318 3.24 29.02 -0.48
CA ALA A 318 4.21 29.35 -1.54
C ALA A 318 4.46 30.86 -1.69
N VAL A 319 3.47 31.70 -1.38
CA VAL A 319 3.61 33.17 -1.46
C VAL A 319 4.37 33.73 -0.25
N GLU A 320 4.20 33.13 0.94
CA GLU A 320 4.94 33.55 2.14
C GLU A 320 6.42 33.14 2.07
N ALA A 321 6.73 31.94 1.57
CA ALA A 321 8.12 31.50 1.33
C ALA A 321 8.84 32.32 0.25
N ALA A 322 8.13 32.75 -0.80
CA ALA A 322 8.69 33.62 -1.84
C ALA A 322 8.93 35.06 -1.32
N ALA A 323 8.06 35.56 -0.44
CA ALA A 323 8.24 36.87 0.20
C ALA A 323 9.40 36.86 1.20
N GLU A 324 9.63 35.76 1.92
CA GLU A 324 10.74 35.62 2.86
C GLU A 324 12.10 35.45 2.14
N ALA A 325 12.14 34.74 1.01
CA ALA A 325 13.34 34.65 0.16
C ALA A 325 13.73 36.01 -0.47
N ALA A 326 12.74 36.84 -0.83
CA ALA A 326 12.98 38.22 -1.29
C ALA A 326 13.47 39.13 -0.16
N ARG A 327 13.01 38.92 1.08
CA ARG A 327 13.45 39.67 2.28
C ARG A 327 14.89 39.35 2.69
N LEU A 328 15.34 38.12 2.44
CA LEU A 328 16.70 37.65 2.73
C LEU A 328 17.72 37.97 1.62
N GLY A 329 17.32 38.67 0.55
CA GLY A 329 18.24 39.15 -0.49
C GLY A 329 18.88 38.03 -1.32
N LEU A 330 18.30 36.82 -1.35
CA LEU A 330 18.77 35.70 -2.14
C LEU A 330 18.32 35.86 -3.60
N GLY A 331 18.86 36.89 -4.26
CA GLY A 331 18.66 37.12 -5.68
C GLY A 331 19.32 36.00 -6.51
N LEU A 332 18.51 35.29 -7.30
CA LEU A 332 18.98 34.41 -8.36
C LEU A 332 19.75 35.25 -9.39
N GLY A 333 21.08 35.24 -9.26
CA GLY A 333 22.01 35.87 -10.19
C GLY A 333 21.83 35.29 -11.59
N ARG A 334 21.16 36.06 -12.45
CA ARG A 334 21.02 35.81 -13.87
C ARG A 334 22.35 36.16 -14.55
N GLY A 335 23.28 35.22 -14.56
CA GLY A 335 24.57 35.35 -15.25
C GLY A 335 24.39 35.29 -16.77
N ALA A 336 24.22 36.44 -17.41
CA ALA A 336 24.33 36.59 -18.84
C ALA A 336 25.76 37.03 -19.20
N GLY A 337 26.62 36.05 -19.49
CA GLY A 337 27.90 36.27 -20.15
C GLY A 337 27.70 36.23 -21.67
N ALA A 338 27.87 37.36 -22.34
CA ALA A 338 28.06 37.42 -23.78
C ALA A 338 29.20 38.42 -24.07
N GLY A 339 30.38 37.88 -24.34
CA GLY A 339 31.55 38.63 -24.76
C GLY A 339 31.40 39.05 -26.23
N GLY A 340 31.43 40.36 -26.48
CA GLY A 340 31.62 40.94 -27.81
C GLY A 340 33.07 41.39 -27.94
N GLY A 341 33.81 40.77 -28.86
CA GLY A 341 35.17 41.19 -29.24
C GLY A 341 35.16 42.36 -30.24
N PRO A 342 36.23 43.18 -30.30
CA PRO A 342 36.31 44.32 -31.19
C PRO A 342 36.75 43.92 -32.60
N VAL A 343 35.99 44.36 -33.61
CA VAL A 343 36.39 44.34 -35.03
C VAL A 343 36.83 45.75 -35.41
N GLY A 344 38.05 45.84 -35.94
CA GLY A 344 38.69 47.10 -36.34
C GLY A 344 38.02 47.78 -37.54
N GLN A 345 38.32 49.07 -37.67
CA GLN A 345 38.09 49.85 -38.88
C GLN A 345 39.45 50.27 -39.48
N PRO A 346 39.52 50.44 -40.82
CA PRO A 346 40.70 50.92 -41.52
C PRO A 346 41.00 52.41 -41.27
#